data_AF-A0A1Y1YEU6-F1
#
_entry.id   AF-A0A1Y1YEU6-F1
#
_cell.length_a   1.000
_cell.length_b   1.000
_cell.length_c   1.000
_cell.angle_alpha   90.00
_cell.angle_beta   90.00
_cell.angle_gamma   90.00
#
_symmetry.space_group_name_H-M   'P 1'
#
loop_
_entity.id
_entity.type
_entity.pdbx_description
1 polymer ?
#
loop_
_entity_poly.entity_id
_entity_poly.type
_entity_poly.pdbx_seq_one_letter_code
_entity_poly.pdbx_strand_id
1 'polypeptide(L)'
;AMLIQASKKEVKLTSDDPEERLELINGGYLGSLGVYHELHCLRRLYWNTHPETYFPNMTESQREYERGHSRHCIEALRRSLMCTANTALYTFKWDEYNTHSKQVLVSNAKRQCVKWEPLHKWASARSVGLYPKFWRP
;
A
#
# COMPACT_ATOMS: atom_id res chain seq x y z
N ALA A 1 -1.10 -13.35 -5.68
CA ALA A 1 -1.58 -13.53 -4.30
C ALA A 1 -1.40 -14.99 -3.90
N MET A 2 -1.20 -15.27 -2.61
CA MET A 2 -1.28 -16.62 -2.06
C MET A 2 -2.59 -16.74 -1.30
N LEU A 3 -3.40 -17.73 -1.67
CA LEU A 3 -4.66 -18.02 -1.00
C LEU A 3 -4.44 -19.21 -0.04
N ILE A 4 -5.11 -19.18 1.09
CA ILE A 4 -5.04 -20.21 2.13
C ILE A 4 -6.45 -20.64 2.53
N GLN A 5 -6.57 -21.82 3.11
CA GLN A 5 -7.77 -22.27 3.80
C GLN A 5 -7.66 -21.87 5.28
N ALA A 6 -8.55 -21.00 5.74
CA ALA A 6 -8.69 -20.62 7.14
C ALA A 6 -9.77 -21.46 7.82
N SER A 7 -9.57 -21.85 9.07
CA SER A 7 -10.58 -22.50 9.88
C SER A 7 -11.65 -21.53 10.36
N LYS A 8 -12.84 -22.04 10.72
CA LYS A 8 -13.90 -21.24 11.36
C LYS A 8 -13.41 -20.49 12.60
N LYS A 9 -12.50 -21.10 13.37
CA LYS A 9 -11.89 -20.49 14.56
C LYS A 9 -11.02 -19.29 14.18
N GLU A 10 -10.18 -19.43 13.15
CA GLU A 10 -9.32 -18.33 12.67
C GLU A 10 -10.13 -17.15 12.14
N VAL A 11 -11.22 -17.39 11.41
CA VAL A 11 -12.14 -16.33 10.96
C VAL A 11 -12.77 -15.59 12.15
N LYS A 12 -13.20 -16.30 13.19
CA LYS A 12 -13.74 -15.64 14.40
C LYS A 12 -12.68 -14.81 15.15
N LEU A 13 -11.40 -15.20 15.10
CA LEU A 13 -10.30 -14.47 15.74
C LEU A 13 -9.99 -13.14 15.06
N THR A 14 -10.40 -12.95 13.80
CA THR A 14 -10.27 -11.67 13.08
C THR A 14 -11.46 -10.72 13.31
N SER A 15 -12.35 -11.06 14.24
CA SER A 15 -13.62 -10.37 14.49
C SER A 15 -14.58 -10.38 13.29
N ASP A 16 -14.43 -11.36 12.40
CA ASP A 16 -15.33 -11.59 11.27
C ASP A 16 -16.41 -12.64 11.61
N ASP A 17 -17.58 -12.52 10.99
CA ASP A 17 -18.61 -13.55 11.00
C ASP A 17 -18.34 -14.59 9.90
N PRO A 18 -18.09 -15.88 10.24
CA PRO A 18 -17.91 -16.93 9.25
C PRO A 18 -19.10 -17.12 8.30
N GLU A 19 -20.33 -16.76 8.70
CA GLU A 19 -21.51 -16.92 7.83
C GLU A 19 -21.53 -15.89 6.68
N GLU A 20 -20.79 -14.80 6.80
CA GLU A 20 -20.62 -13.78 5.77
C GLU A 20 -19.32 -13.94 4.95
N ARG A 21 -18.67 -15.11 5.04
CA ARG A 21 -17.37 -15.38 4.40
C ARG A 21 -17.48 -16.56 3.43
N LEU A 22 -16.55 -16.60 2.48
CA LEU A 22 -16.55 -17.60 1.41
C LEU A 22 -16.05 -18.95 1.95
N GLU A 23 -16.97 -19.89 2.17
CA GLU A 23 -16.66 -21.27 2.53
C GLU A 23 -16.20 -22.07 1.30
N LEU A 24 -15.19 -22.91 1.47
CA LEU A 24 -14.67 -23.81 0.43
C LEU A 24 -15.48 -25.11 0.43
N ILE A 25 -15.60 -25.74 -0.75
CA ILE A 25 -16.34 -27.01 -0.93
C ILE A 25 -15.83 -28.11 0.02
N ASN A 26 -14.52 -28.12 0.31
CA ASN A 26 -13.88 -29.11 1.19
C ASN A 26 -13.86 -28.68 2.67
N GLY A 27 -14.67 -27.68 3.05
CA GLY A 27 -14.71 -27.08 4.38
C GLY A 27 -13.68 -25.96 4.59
N GLY A 28 -13.87 -25.15 5.63
CA GLY A 28 -13.03 -23.98 5.91
C GLY A 28 -13.29 -22.82 4.95
N TYR A 29 -12.58 -21.71 5.12
CA TYR A 29 -12.85 -20.44 4.47
C TYR A 29 -11.69 -19.96 3.61
N LEU A 30 -11.98 -19.33 2.48
CA LEU A 30 -10.96 -18.71 1.64
C LEU A 30 -10.33 -17.52 2.37
N GLY A 31 -9.01 -17.52 2.52
CA GLY A 31 -8.26 -16.44 3.16
C GLY A 31 -6.96 -16.09 2.43
N SER A 32 -6.31 -15.03 2.90
CA SER A 32 -4.96 -14.60 2.50
C SER A 32 -4.34 -13.83 3.66
N LEU A 33 -3.04 -13.99 3.90
CA LEU A 33 -2.35 -13.12 4.87
C LEU A 33 -2.16 -11.72 4.29
N GLY A 34 -2.14 -10.71 5.15
CA GLY A 34 -1.97 -9.30 4.78
C GLY A 34 -0.78 -9.06 3.87
N VAL A 35 0.39 -9.63 4.19
CA VAL A 35 1.61 -9.50 3.36
C VAL A 35 1.45 -10.01 1.93
N TYR A 36 0.75 -11.13 1.71
CA TYR A 36 0.52 -11.64 0.36
C TYR A 36 -0.52 -10.82 -0.40
N HIS A 37 -1.46 -10.20 0.32
CA HIS A 37 -2.40 -9.25 -0.25
C HIS A 37 -1.71 -7.93 -0.65
N GLU A 38 -0.81 -7.41 0.19
CA GLU A 38 0.01 -6.23 -0.09
C GLU A 38 0.93 -6.43 -1.29
N LEU A 39 1.64 -7.55 -1.35
CA LEU A 39 2.48 -7.90 -2.50
C LEU A 39 1.67 -8.05 -3.79
N HIS A 40 0.46 -8.60 -3.69
CA HIS A 40 -0.49 -8.64 -4.81
C HIS A 40 -0.91 -7.23 -5.25
N CYS A 41 -1.26 -6.36 -4.30
CA CYS A 41 -1.62 -4.97 -4.58
C CYS A 41 -0.48 -4.22 -5.26
N LEU A 42 0.75 -4.35 -4.77
CA LEU A 42 1.94 -3.73 -5.35
C LEU A 42 2.16 -4.18 -6.80
N ARG A 43 2.04 -5.48 -7.08
CA ARG A 43 2.15 -6.03 -8.44
C ARG A 43 1.03 -5.52 -9.35
N ARG A 44 -0.21 -5.46 -8.85
CA ARG A 44 -1.35 -4.94 -9.63
C ARG A 44 -1.18 -3.46 -10.00
N LEU A 45 -0.65 -2.64 -9.08
CA LEU A 45 -0.34 -1.24 -9.37
C LEU A 45 0.77 -1.11 -10.42
N TYR A 46 1.82 -1.92 -10.34
CA TYR A 46 2.88 -1.94 -11.36
C TYR A 46 2.36 -2.31 -12.75
N TRP A 47 1.42 -3.26 -12.84
CA TRP A 47 0.78 -3.59 -14.12
C TRP A 47 -0.08 -2.46 -14.66
N ASN A 48 -0.79 -1.76 -13.77
CA ASN A 48 -1.61 -0.61 -14.18
C ASN A 48 -0.77 0.58 -14.70
N THR A 49 0.53 0.66 -14.38
CA THR A 49 1.41 1.65 -15.02
C THR A 49 1.92 1.23 -16.40
N HIS A 50 1.66 -0.01 -16.82
CA HIS A 50 2.04 -0.58 -18.12
C HIS A 50 0.85 -1.32 -18.78
N PRO A 51 -0.31 -0.66 -18.93
CA PRO A 51 -1.54 -1.31 -19.36
C PRO A 51 -1.46 -1.89 -20.77
N GLU A 52 -0.66 -1.29 -21.66
CA GLU A 52 -0.38 -1.81 -23.00
C GLU A 52 0.30 -3.19 -22.99
N THR A 53 1.07 -3.47 -21.94
CA THR A 53 1.80 -4.73 -21.79
C THR A 53 0.97 -5.80 -21.08
N TYR A 54 0.34 -5.45 -19.96
CA TYR A 54 -0.31 -6.42 -19.08
C TYR A 54 -1.82 -6.56 -19.29
N PHE A 55 -2.43 -5.55 -19.91
CA PHE A 55 -3.87 -5.50 -20.15
C PHE A 55 -4.20 -5.12 -21.60
N PRO A 56 -3.55 -5.75 -22.61
CA PRO A 56 -3.84 -5.45 -24.00
C PRO A 56 -5.29 -5.81 -24.32
N ASN A 57 -5.96 -4.98 -25.11
CA ASN A 57 -7.31 -5.22 -25.63
C ASN A 57 -8.44 -5.29 -24.58
N MET A 58 -8.29 -4.68 -23.41
CA MET A 58 -9.41 -4.55 -22.48
C MET A 58 -10.58 -3.78 -23.11
N THR A 59 -11.80 -4.21 -22.83
CA THR A 59 -13.01 -3.40 -23.04
C THR A 59 -13.04 -2.23 -22.06
N GLU A 60 -13.91 -1.25 -22.31
CA GLU A 60 -14.07 -0.14 -21.36
C GLU A 60 -14.59 -0.61 -19.99
N SER A 61 -15.49 -1.60 -19.96
CA SER A 61 -15.98 -2.18 -18.71
C SER A 61 -14.87 -2.88 -17.92
N GLN A 62 -13.95 -3.57 -18.59
CA GLN A 62 -12.79 -4.19 -17.95
C GLN A 62 -11.81 -3.14 -17.43
N ARG A 63 -11.58 -2.05 -18.18
CA ARG A 63 -10.76 -0.92 -17.70
C ARG A 63 -11.35 -0.27 -16.45
N GLU A 64 -12.66 -0.07 -16.40
CA GLU A 64 -13.28 0.53 -15.21
C GLU A 64 -13.18 -0.41 -14.00
N TYR A 65 -13.34 -1.73 -14.21
CA TYR A 65 -13.07 -2.72 -13.17
C TYR A 65 -11.62 -2.63 -12.66
N GLU A 66 -10.62 -2.55 -13.54
CA GLU A 66 -9.21 -2.43 -13.14
C GLU A 66 -8.89 -1.13 -12.41
N ARG A 67 -9.54 -0.02 -12.78
CA ARG A 67 -9.46 1.24 -12.02
C ARG A 67 -10.04 1.08 -10.62
N GLY A 68 -11.20 0.44 -10.50
CA GLY A 68 -11.81 0.11 -9.21
C GLY A 68 -10.89 -0.77 -8.36
N HIS A 69 -10.32 -1.82 -8.95
CA HIS A 69 -9.36 -2.70 -8.30
C HIS A 69 -8.11 -1.94 -7.82
N SER A 70 -7.61 -1.02 -8.63
CA SER A 70 -6.45 -0.18 -8.27
C SER A 70 -6.75 0.76 -7.11
N ARG A 71 -7.94 1.37 -7.07
CA ARG A 71 -8.38 2.19 -5.93
C ARG A 71 -8.45 1.37 -4.64
N HIS A 72 -9.00 0.15 -4.71
CA HIS A 72 -9.01 -0.79 -3.60
C HIS A 72 -7.59 -1.14 -3.13
N CYS A 73 -6.67 -1.45 -4.06
CA CYS A 73 -5.27 -1.76 -3.74
C CYS A 73 -4.56 -0.60 -3.04
N ILE A 74 -4.76 0.65 -3.50
CA ILE A 74 -4.20 1.84 -2.86
C ILE A 74 -4.71 1.99 -1.42
N GLU A 75 -6.01 1.81 -1.21
CA GLU A 75 -6.61 1.90 0.12
C GLU A 75 -6.12 0.77 1.05
N ALA A 76 -6.01 -0.46 0.54
CA ALA A 76 -5.48 -1.59 1.30
C ALA A 76 -4.02 -1.37 1.72
N LEU A 77 -3.18 -0.92 0.80
CA LEU A 77 -1.78 -0.57 1.09
C LEU A 77 -1.69 0.61 2.06
N ARG A 78 -2.53 1.63 1.91
CA ARG A 78 -2.59 2.77 2.86
C ARG A 78 -2.90 2.29 4.27
N ARG A 79 -3.93 1.46 4.45
CA ARG A 79 -4.31 0.89 5.76
C ARG A 79 -3.17 0.07 6.37
N SER A 80 -2.51 -0.78 5.57
CA SER A 80 -1.36 -1.55 6.03
C SER A 80 -0.19 -0.64 6.44
N LEU A 81 0.17 0.33 5.61
CA LEU A 81 1.24 1.29 5.91
C LEU A 81 0.94 2.14 7.16
N MET A 82 -0.33 2.44 7.44
CA MET A 82 -0.73 3.08 8.69
C MET A 82 -0.61 2.13 9.89
N CYS A 83 -1.03 0.87 9.72
CA CYS A 83 -0.93 -0.15 10.75
C CYS A 83 0.53 -0.42 11.15
N THR A 84 1.43 -0.52 10.15
CA THR A 84 2.86 -0.76 10.32
C THR A 84 3.67 0.44 9.82
N ALA A 85 3.52 1.58 10.49
CA ALA A 85 4.14 2.82 10.07
C ALA A 85 5.67 2.74 10.01
N ASN A 86 6.27 3.26 8.95
CA ASN A 86 7.72 3.42 8.84
C ASN A 86 8.12 4.82 9.32
N THR A 87 8.89 4.92 10.39
CA THR A 87 9.40 6.21 10.94
C THR A 87 10.77 6.60 10.44
N ALA A 88 11.32 5.88 9.46
CA ALA A 88 12.55 6.30 8.80
C ALA A 88 12.35 7.69 8.18
N LEU A 89 13.16 8.66 8.60
CA LEU A 89 13.10 10.01 8.06
C LEU A 89 13.69 10.03 6.64
N TYR A 90 12.89 10.47 5.68
CA TYR A 90 13.37 10.83 4.34
C TYR A 90 13.58 12.35 4.28
N THR A 91 14.67 12.76 3.65
CA THR A 91 15.00 14.17 3.39
C THR A 91 15.42 14.33 1.93
N PHE A 92 15.71 15.55 1.51
CA PHE A 92 16.10 15.86 0.14
C PHE A 92 17.59 16.18 0.06
N LYS A 93 18.22 15.77 -1.05
CA LYS A 93 19.55 16.27 -1.44
C LYS A 93 19.53 16.75 -2.89
N TRP A 94 20.47 17.62 -3.25
CA TRP A 94 20.67 17.99 -4.64
C TRP A 94 21.22 16.80 -5.42
N ASP A 95 20.78 16.66 -6.67
CA ASP A 95 21.41 15.72 -7.60
C ASP A 95 22.73 16.33 -8.09
N GLU A 96 23.84 15.90 -7.49
CA GLU A 96 25.18 16.39 -7.79
C GLU A 96 25.62 16.11 -9.24
N TYR A 97 24.99 15.14 -9.91
CA TYR A 97 25.24 14.82 -11.32
C TYR A 97 24.34 15.59 -12.28
N ASN A 98 23.42 16.41 -11.76
CA ASN A 98 22.52 17.28 -12.52
C ASN A 98 21.72 16.53 -13.61
N THR A 99 21.48 15.24 -13.41
CA THR A 99 20.72 14.38 -14.33
C THR A 99 19.24 14.71 -14.32
N HIS A 100 18.76 15.20 -13.18
CA HIS A 100 17.47 15.84 -13.02
C HIS A 100 17.67 17.19 -12.33
N SER A 101 17.11 18.28 -12.86
CA SER A 101 17.23 19.65 -12.31
C SER A 101 16.49 19.85 -10.97
N LYS A 102 16.30 18.78 -10.19
CA LYS A 102 15.41 18.69 -9.04
C LYS A 102 16.12 18.01 -7.86
N GLN A 103 15.64 18.33 -6.67
CA GLN A 103 16.05 17.64 -5.44
C GLN A 103 15.54 16.20 -5.45
N VAL A 104 16.35 15.26 -4.96
CA VAL A 104 15.99 13.83 -4.86
C VAL A 104 15.73 13.44 -3.41
N LEU A 105 14.69 12.63 -3.19
CA LEU A 105 14.32 12.11 -1.88
C LEU A 105 15.27 10.97 -1.49
N VAL A 106 15.87 11.03 -0.30
CA VAL A 106 16.84 10.06 0.23
C VAL A 106 16.60 9.77 1.70
N SER A 107 17.02 8.60 2.19
CA SER A 107 17.00 8.26 3.61
C SER A 107 18.10 7.27 3.97
N ASN A 108 18.82 7.55 5.06
CA ASN A 108 19.75 6.62 5.72
C ASN A 108 19.21 6.15 7.08
N ALA A 109 17.93 6.39 7.38
CA ALA A 109 17.38 6.10 8.70
C ALA A 109 17.18 4.59 8.93
N LYS A 110 17.46 4.14 10.16
CA LYS A 110 17.19 2.77 10.62
C LYS A 110 15.70 2.59 10.90
N ARG A 111 15.16 1.39 10.64
CA ARG A 111 13.73 1.09 10.77
C ARG A 111 13.46 0.32 12.08
N GLN A 112 12.38 0.68 12.77
CA GLN A 112 11.82 -0.02 13.94
C GLN A 112 10.29 0.06 13.86
N CYS A 113 9.57 -0.94 14.35
CA CYS A 113 8.10 -0.95 14.34
C CYS A 113 7.54 0.10 15.32
N VAL A 114 6.48 0.83 14.96
CA VAL A 114 5.95 1.93 15.80
C VAL A 114 4.43 1.91 16.00
N LYS A 115 3.96 2.69 16.98
CA LYS A 115 2.55 2.98 17.24
C LYS A 115 2.07 4.16 16.38
N TRP A 116 0.97 3.99 15.64
CA TRP A 116 0.48 4.93 14.61
C TRP A 116 0.07 6.31 15.14
N GLU A 117 -0.82 6.37 16.14
CA GLU A 117 -1.41 7.66 16.53
C GLU A 117 -0.43 8.72 17.06
N PRO A 118 0.53 8.36 17.95
CA PRO A 118 1.57 9.32 18.35
C PRO A 118 2.42 9.82 17.19
N LEU A 119 2.72 8.95 16.21
CA LEU A 119 3.47 9.33 15.01
C LEU A 119 2.67 10.31 14.15
N HIS A 120 1.42 9.97 13.83
CA HIS A 120 0.57 10.78 12.99
C HIS A 120 0.38 12.18 13.60
N LYS A 121 0.08 12.24 14.91
CA LYS A 121 -0.07 13.52 15.63
C LYS A 121 1.22 14.35 15.61
N TRP A 122 2.37 13.73 15.84
CA TRP A 122 3.67 14.42 15.80
C TRP A 122 4.00 14.99 14.42
N ALA A 123 3.75 14.22 13.36
CA ALA A 123 4.04 14.60 11.98
C ALA A 123 3.11 15.72 11.51
N SER A 124 1.80 15.58 11.75
CA SER A 124 0.80 16.58 11.40
C SER A 124 1.06 17.93 12.06
N ALA A 125 1.50 17.95 13.32
CA ALA A 125 1.84 19.19 14.04
C ALA A 125 3.03 19.97 13.45
N ARG A 126 3.81 19.36 12.54
CA ARG A 126 5.02 19.93 11.93
C ARG A 126 4.93 20.04 10.41
N SER A 127 3.75 19.84 9.85
CA SER A 127 3.52 19.94 8.41
C SER A 127 3.77 21.37 7.92
N VAL A 128 4.52 21.51 6.82
CA VAL A 128 4.85 22.80 6.17
C VAL A 128 3.94 23.14 4.99
N GLY A 129 2.87 22.35 4.78
CA GLY A 129 1.95 22.49 3.65
C GLY A 129 2.50 21.96 2.32
N LEU A 130 1.69 22.02 1.26
CA LEU A 130 2.02 21.44 -0.06
C LEU A 130 2.98 22.30 -0.91
N TYR A 131 3.15 23.58 -0.56
CA TYR A 131 3.98 24.54 -1.32
C TYR A 131 4.93 25.32 -0.39
N PRO A 132 5.88 24.66 0.28
CA PRO A 132 6.86 25.35 1.10
C PRO A 132 7.81 26.21 0.25
N LYS A 133 8.25 27.34 0.80
CA LYS A 133 9.27 28.20 0.17
C LYS A 133 10.65 27.75 0.61
N PHE A 134 11.60 27.72 -0.32
CA PHE A 134 12.97 27.23 -0.07
C PHE A 134 13.98 28.36 -0.21
N TRP A 135 15.01 28.33 0.64
CA TRP A 135 16.24 29.06 0.36
C TRP A 135 17.08 28.26 -0.64
N ARG A 136 17.56 28.94 -1.68
CA ARG A 136 18.63 28.44 -2.54
C ARG A 136 19.95 28.96 -1.96
N PRO A 137 20.90 28.09 -1.58
CA PRO A 137 22.26 28.50 -1.27
C PRO A 137 22.90 29.24 -2.45
#